data_AF-A0A938MA40-F1
#
_entry.id   AF-A0A938MA40-F1
#
_cell.length_a   1.000
_cell.length_b   1.000
_cell.length_c   1.000
_cell.angle_alpha   90.00
_cell.angle_beta   90.00
_cell.angle_gamma   90.00
#
_symmetry.space_group_name_H-M   'P 1'
#
loop_
_entity.id
_entity.type
_entity.pdbx_description
1 polymer ?
#
loop_
_entity_poly.entity_id
_entity_poly.type
_entity_poly.pdbx_seq_one_letter_code
_entity_poly.pdbx_strand_id
1 'polypeptide(L)'
;MAKKTYGARCEIVSLGRFFNWPSGTAKDEWWQKLAEGVQKYPAGKQRPWGIPFLMAEGAGPRVILVSKDSKPVTIALNRKATHVCLLHAWAQLPSAVRMTQPQEGLPVAEYELTYADGSKHVQPVRGRFEVAMAESPGPPWLAMAFNMWSAVNPVQPPQGMQWGRAQTGLNNTSGVPLVYALP
;
A
#
# COMPACT_ATOMS: atom_id res chain seq x y z
N MET A 1 28.76 7.14 -27.66
CA MET A 1 27.92 7.87 -26.67
C MET A 1 27.34 6.86 -25.70
N ALA A 2 27.63 6.98 -24.40
CA ALA A 2 27.00 6.12 -23.39
C ALA A 2 25.50 6.48 -23.28
N LYS A 3 24.61 5.48 -23.38
CA LYS A 3 23.17 5.66 -23.14
C LYS A 3 22.98 6.19 -21.72
N LYS A 4 22.45 7.42 -21.57
CA LYS A 4 21.91 7.88 -20.29
C LYS A 4 20.80 6.91 -19.90
N THR A 5 21.04 6.12 -18.86
CA THR A 5 19.97 5.37 -18.19
C THR A 5 19.15 6.36 -17.39
N TYR A 6 17.98 6.72 -17.92
CA TYR A 6 16.95 7.43 -17.19
C TYR A 6 16.24 6.43 -16.26
N GLY A 7 16.17 6.72 -14.95
CA GLY A 7 15.49 5.88 -13.98
C GLY A 7 16.00 6.11 -12.55
N ALA A 8 15.10 6.04 -11.58
CA ALA A 8 15.49 6.04 -10.16
C ALA A 8 16.30 4.77 -9.84
N ARG A 9 17.34 4.91 -9.01
CA ARG A 9 18.03 3.75 -8.44
C ARG A 9 17.25 3.27 -7.23
N CYS A 10 16.87 2.00 -7.22
CA CYS A 10 16.11 1.40 -6.14
C CYS A 10 16.88 0.22 -5.55
N GLU A 11 16.87 0.12 -4.22
CA GLU A 11 17.36 -1.03 -3.46
C GLU A 11 16.17 -1.64 -2.70
N ILE A 12 16.00 -2.96 -2.81
CA ILE A 12 14.91 -3.67 -2.14
C ILE A 12 15.36 -4.03 -0.73
N VAL A 13 14.55 -3.66 0.26
CA VAL A 13 14.75 -4.05 1.66
C VAL A 13 13.90 -5.26 1.99
N SER A 14 14.52 -6.34 2.46
CA SER A 14 13.79 -7.54 2.88
C SER A 14 13.09 -7.31 4.22
N LEU A 15 11.77 -7.49 4.23
CA LEU A 15 10.94 -7.34 5.41
C LEU A 15 10.53 -8.68 6.06
N GLY A 16 10.93 -9.81 5.47
CA GLY A 16 10.37 -11.12 5.83
C GLY A 16 10.52 -11.51 7.31
N ARG A 17 11.63 -11.11 7.95
CA ARG A 17 11.88 -11.37 9.38
C ARG A 17 10.95 -10.60 10.33
N PHE A 18 10.23 -9.61 9.82
CA PHE A 18 9.31 -8.77 10.60
C PHE A 18 7.85 -9.17 10.41
N PHE A 19 7.55 -10.14 9.55
CA PHE A 19 6.19 -10.61 9.38
C PHE A 19 5.68 -11.21 10.69
N ASN A 20 4.52 -10.72 11.12
CA ASN A 20 3.98 -10.95 12.46
C ASN A 20 2.49 -11.31 12.42
N TRP A 21 2.05 -11.92 11.31
CA TRP A 21 0.65 -12.36 11.20
C TRP A 21 0.31 -13.27 12.39
N PRO A 22 -0.78 -13.01 13.13
CA PRO A 22 -1.09 -13.75 14.34
C PRO A 22 -1.31 -15.24 14.04
N SER A 23 -0.61 -16.11 14.77
CA SER A 23 -0.82 -17.56 14.70
C SER A 23 -2.17 -17.92 15.31
N GLY A 24 -3.01 -18.63 14.56
CA GLY A 24 -4.34 -19.02 15.01
C GLY A 24 -5.36 -17.89 14.92
N THR A 25 -5.35 -17.15 13.80
CA THR A 25 -6.27 -16.06 13.45
C THR A 25 -7.63 -16.25 14.12
N ALA A 26 -8.08 -15.23 14.85
CA ALA A 26 -9.32 -15.29 15.62
C ALA A 26 -10.45 -15.88 14.77
N LYS A 27 -11.26 -16.75 15.38
CA LYS A 27 -12.37 -17.46 14.72
C LYS A 27 -13.44 -16.53 14.13
N ASP A 28 -13.31 -15.21 14.31
CA ASP A 28 -14.28 -14.27 13.78
C ASP A 28 -14.14 -14.09 12.26
N GLU A 29 -15.27 -13.82 11.64
CA GLU A 29 -15.42 -13.73 10.20
C GLU A 29 -14.60 -12.58 9.58
N TRP A 30 -14.36 -11.52 10.35
CA TRP A 30 -13.62 -10.36 9.88
C TRP A 30 -12.13 -10.67 9.70
N TRP A 31 -11.49 -11.32 10.69
CA TRP A 31 -10.10 -11.74 10.58
C TRP A 31 -9.89 -12.76 9.46
N GLN A 32 -10.86 -13.65 9.24
CA GLN A 32 -10.82 -14.61 8.12
C GLN A 32 -10.84 -13.88 6.78
N LYS A 33 -11.78 -12.95 6.58
CA LYS A 33 -11.86 -12.13 5.36
C LYS A 33 -10.60 -11.30 5.13
N LEU A 34 -10.03 -10.72 6.19
CA LEU A 34 -8.78 -9.98 6.09
C LEU A 34 -7.62 -10.90 5.69
N ALA A 35 -7.52 -12.09 6.28
CA ALA A 35 -6.51 -13.09 5.92
C ALA A 35 -6.63 -13.48 4.45
N GLU A 36 -7.84 -13.80 3.97
CA GLU A 36 -8.11 -14.12 2.57
C GLU A 36 -7.70 -12.99 1.62
N GLY A 37 -8.00 -11.74 1.98
CA GLY A 37 -7.58 -10.56 1.23
C GLY A 37 -6.07 -10.44 1.13
N VAL A 38 -5.36 -10.61 2.25
CA VAL A 38 -3.89 -10.58 2.29
C VAL A 38 -3.29 -11.72 1.46
N GLN A 39 -3.87 -12.92 1.49
CA GLN A 39 -3.41 -14.07 0.68
C GLN A 39 -3.55 -13.84 -0.83
N LYS A 40 -4.43 -12.93 -1.26
CA LYS A 40 -4.59 -12.51 -2.66
C LYS A 40 -3.58 -11.44 -3.09
N TYR A 41 -2.77 -10.90 -2.18
CA TYR A 41 -1.73 -9.95 -2.56
C TYR A 41 -0.73 -10.58 -3.55
N PRO A 42 -0.17 -9.78 -4.48
CA PRO A 42 0.85 -10.21 -5.40
C PRO A 42 2.02 -10.91 -4.69
N ALA A 43 2.61 -11.92 -5.34
CA ALA A 43 3.73 -12.71 -4.80
C ALA A 43 5.00 -12.53 -5.64
N GLY A 44 6.17 -12.77 -5.03
CA GLY A 44 7.46 -12.71 -5.71
C GLY A 44 7.86 -11.31 -6.18
N LYS A 45 8.63 -11.23 -7.27
CA LYS A 45 9.15 -9.96 -7.82
C LYS A 45 8.04 -9.17 -8.52
N GLN A 46 7.84 -7.93 -8.11
CA GLN A 46 6.80 -7.05 -8.62
C GLN A 46 7.36 -5.68 -9.00
N ARG A 47 6.73 -5.00 -9.97
CA ARG A 47 7.14 -3.66 -10.45
C ARG A 47 5.97 -2.70 -10.70
N PRO A 48 5.07 -2.49 -9.71
CA PRO A 48 4.02 -1.49 -9.85
C PRO A 48 4.64 -0.11 -10.10
N TRP A 49 4.15 0.61 -11.10
CA TRP A 49 4.64 1.96 -11.47
C TRP A 49 6.15 2.03 -11.74
N GLY A 50 6.77 0.90 -12.10
CA GLY A 50 8.21 0.78 -12.33
C GLY A 50 9.07 0.68 -11.07
N ILE A 51 8.48 0.70 -9.87
CA ILE A 51 9.20 0.60 -8.59
C ILE A 51 9.34 -0.87 -8.19
N PRO A 52 10.57 -1.39 -7.97
CA PRO A 52 10.75 -2.80 -7.67
C PRO A 52 10.40 -3.15 -6.21
N PHE A 53 9.55 -4.15 -6.05
CA PHE A 53 9.21 -4.77 -4.76
C PHE A 53 9.47 -6.28 -4.80
N LEU A 54 9.83 -6.85 -3.64
CA LEU A 54 9.91 -8.30 -3.43
C LEU A 54 8.84 -8.69 -2.41
N MET A 55 7.77 -9.30 -2.88
CA MET A 55 6.67 -9.80 -2.07
C MET A 55 6.99 -11.21 -1.58
N ALA A 56 6.41 -11.62 -0.45
CA ALA A 56 6.56 -12.98 0.05
C ALA A 56 6.05 -14.02 -0.97
N GLU A 57 6.64 -15.22 -0.93
CA GLU A 57 6.21 -16.37 -1.73
C GLU A 57 5.41 -17.36 -0.87
N GLY A 58 4.54 -18.14 -1.51
CA GLY A 58 3.79 -19.23 -0.86
C GLY A 58 2.72 -18.78 0.14
N ALA A 59 2.16 -19.72 0.90
CA ALA A 59 1.02 -19.52 1.80
C ALA A 59 1.38 -18.95 3.20
N GLY A 60 2.65 -18.56 3.42
CA GLY A 60 3.15 -18.10 4.72
C GLY A 60 2.79 -16.65 5.07
N PRO A 61 3.25 -16.17 6.24
CA PRO A 61 3.17 -14.76 6.62
C PRO A 61 3.80 -13.87 5.54
N ARG A 62 3.13 -12.77 5.21
CA ARG A 62 3.54 -11.88 4.10
C ARG A 62 3.36 -10.39 4.35
N VAL A 63 2.92 -10.03 5.56
CA VAL A 63 2.69 -8.64 5.97
C VAL A 63 3.24 -8.40 7.37
N ILE A 64 3.57 -7.14 7.63
CA ILE A 64 3.77 -6.60 8.96
C ILE A 64 2.45 -5.93 9.34
N LEU A 65 1.76 -6.50 10.32
CA LEU A 65 0.56 -5.93 10.91
C LEU A 65 0.95 -4.95 12.02
N VAL A 66 0.41 -3.74 11.94
CA VAL A 66 0.57 -2.70 12.96
C VAL A 66 -0.81 -2.26 13.41
N SER A 67 -1.01 -2.17 14.72
CA SER A 67 -2.22 -1.68 15.37
C SER A 67 -1.86 -0.73 16.51
N LYS A 68 -2.87 -0.02 17.04
CA LYS A 68 -2.72 0.91 18.17
C LYS A 68 -2.03 0.26 19.39
N ASP A 69 -2.31 -1.01 19.65
CA ASP A 69 -1.81 -1.73 20.82
C ASP A 69 -0.51 -2.51 20.53
N SER A 70 -0.03 -2.49 19.29
CA SER A 70 1.20 -3.16 18.89
C SER A 70 2.43 -2.27 19.15
N LYS A 71 3.56 -2.91 19.47
CA LYS A 71 4.85 -2.18 19.52
C LYS A 71 5.25 -1.75 18.10
N PRO A 72 5.88 -0.57 17.95
CA PRO A 72 6.45 -0.17 16.67
C PRO A 72 7.42 -1.23 16.13
N VAL A 73 7.39 -1.43 14.82
CA VAL A 73 8.33 -2.34 14.13
C VAL A 73 9.46 -1.50 13.54
N THR A 74 10.67 -1.67 14.07
CA THR A 74 11.86 -0.93 13.63
C THR A 74 12.61 -1.70 12.54
N ILE A 75 12.79 -1.06 11.38
CA ILE A 75 13.53 -1.60 10.24
C ILE A 75 14.82 -0.79 10.08
N ALA A 76 15.97 -1.41 10.34
CA ALA A 76 17.26 -0.77 10.13
C ALA A 76 17.55 -0.59 8.63
N LEU A 77 17.78 0.65 8.22
CA LEU A 77 18.19 1.03 6.86
C LEU A 77 19.64 1.53 6.90
N ASN A 78 20.56 0.74 6.34
CA ASN A 78 22.00 1.06 6.39
C ASN A 78 22.47 1.79 5.12
N ARG A 79 21.64 2.67 4.56
CA ARG A 79 21.83 3.30 3.24
C ARG A 79 21.26 4.72 3.23
N LYS A 80 21.70 5.51 2.24
CA LYS A 80 21.12 6.82 1.94
C LYS A 80 20.06 6.65 0.84
N ALA A 81 18.92 7.30 1.01
CA ALA A 81 17.86 7.37 0.02
C ALA A 81 17.27 8.78 0.03
N THR A 82 16.68 9.19 -1.10
CA THR A 82 15.87 10.42 -1.17
C THR A 82 14.39 10.15 -0.92
N HIS A 83 13.98 8.89 -0.97
CA HIS A 83 12.62 8.43 -0.72
C HIS A 83 12.65 7.00 -0.17
N VAL A 84 11.66 6.67 0.65
CA VAL A 84 11.33 5.31 1.07
C VAL A 84 9.98 4.94 0.45
N CYS A 85 9.98 3.99 -0.49
CA CYS A 85 8.75 3.50 -1.11
C CYS A 85 8.21 2.30 -0.33
N LEU A 86 6.93 2.36 0.04
CA LEU A 86 6.25 1.40 0.89
C LEU A 86 5.04 0.83 0.16
N LEU A 87 4.77 -0.44 0.44
CA LEU A 87 3.47 -1.04 0.16
C LEU A 87 2.70 -1.15 1.46
N HIS A 88 1.52 -0.54 1.54
CA HIS A 88 0.70 -0.59 2.74
C HIS A 88 -0.78 -0.72 2.41
N ALA A 89 -1.56 -1.12 3.40
CA ALA A 89 -3.01 -1.16 3.32
C ALA A 89 -3.58 -0.86 4.70
N TRP A 90 -4.81 -0.37 4.72
CA TRP A 90 -5.55 -0.10 5.93
C TRP A 90 -6.78 -1.00 6.00
N ALA A 91 -7.05 -1.53 7.19
CA ALA A 91 -8.23 -2.32 7.47
C ALA A 91 -8.84 -1.82 8.78
N GLN A 92 -10.13 -1.53 8.76
CA GLN A 92 -10.89 -1.08 9.92
C GLN A 92 -11.77 -2.20 10.44
N LEU A 93 -11.83 -2.35 11.76
CA LEU A 93 -12.84 -3.17 12.41
C LEU A 93 -14.22 -2.56 12.11
N PRO A 94 -15.25 -3.36 11.80
CA PRO A 94 -16.59 -2.83 11.51
C PRO A 94 -17.15 -1.99 12.67
N SER A 95 -16.86 -2.40 13.91
CA SER A 95 -17.25 -1.68 15.13
C SER A 95 -16.54 -0.33 15.32
N ALA A 96 -15.46 -0.07 14.59
CA ALA A 96 -14.73 1.20 14.63
C ALA A 96 -15.19 2.20 13.56
N VAL A 97 -15.97 1.76 12.56
CA VAL A 97 -16.45 2.62 11.48
C VAL A 97 -17.47 3.62 12.00
N ARG A 98 -17.34 4.90 11.62
CA ARG A 98 -18.23 6.00 12.04
C ARG A 98 -18.80 6.78 10.85
N MET A 99 -19.81 6.21 10.16
CA MET A 99 -20.37 6.79 8.93
C MET A 99 -20.93 8.21 9.08
N THR A 100 -21.46 8.58 10.25
CA THR A 100 -22.03 9.92 10.47
C THR A 100 -20.99 10.99 10.77
N GLN A 101 -19.74 10.60 11.04
CA GLN A 101 -18.63 11.49 11.37
C GLN A 101 -17.34 10.98 10.72
N PRO A 102 -17.22 11.08 9.37
CA PRO A 102 -16.02 10.64 8.67
C PRO A 102 -14.79 11.39 9.17
N GLN A 103 -13.72 10.65 9.42
CA GLN A 103 -12.47 11.17 10.00
C GLN A 103 -11.40 11.39 8.92
N GLU A 104 -11.79 11.88 7.75
CA GLU A 104 -10.86 12.17 6.66
C GLU A 104 -9.75 13.12 7.12
N GLY A 105 -8.51 12.84 6.72
CA GLY A 105 -7.36 13.65 7.09
C GLY A 105 -6.88 13.49 8.53
N LEU A 106 -7.58 12.72 9.38
CA LEU A 106 -7.08 12.39 10.71
C LEU A 106 -5.99 11.30 10.63
N PRO A 107 -4.93 11.40 11.45
CA PRO A 107 -3.90 10.36 11.55
C PRO A 107 -4.49 9.02 12.03
N VAL A 108 -4.15 7.95 11.32
CA VAL A 108 -4.48 6.56 11.66
C VAL A 108 -3.25 5.70 11.94
N ALA A 109 -2.08 6.14 11.48
CA ALA A 109 -0.77 5.56 11.77
C ALA A 109 0.33 6.61 11.55
N GLU A 110 1.57 6.26 11.86
CA GLU A 110 2.75 7.11 11.67
C GLU A 110 3.91 6.27 11.13
N TYR A 111 4.72 6.88 10.26
CA TYR A 111 6.08 6.42 9.96
C TYR A 111 7.06 7.35 10.66
N GLU A 112 7.98 6.79 11.46
CA GLU A 112 9.10 7.53 12.04
C GLU A 112 10.39 7.18 11.30
N LEU A 113 11.02 8.18 10.69
CA LEU A 113 12.38 8.09 10.15
C LEU A 113 13.35 8.63 11.20
N THR A 114 14.27 7.77 11.65
CA THR A 114 15.40 8.19 12.49
C THR A 114 16.66 8.21 11.62
N TYR A 115 17.27 9.38 11.49
CA TYR A 115 18.49 9.57 10.71
C TYR A 115 19.74 9.22 11.52
N ALA A 116 20.88 9.08 10.83
CA ALA A 116 22.14 8.67 11.45
C ALA A 116 22.69 9.66 12.50
N ASP A 117 22.27 10.94 12.43
CA ASP A 117 22.59 11.97 13.43
C ASP A 117 21.64 11.96 14.64
N GLY A 118 20.67 11.03 14.68
CA GLY A 118 19.66 10.92 15.72
C GLY A 118 18.44 11.83 15.52
N SER A 119 18.43 12.68 14.49
CA SER A 119 17.25 13.47 14.16
C SER A 119 16.09 12.58 13.71
N LYS A 120 14.87 13.03 13.95
CA LYS A 120 13.64 12.28 13.68
C LYS A 120 12.71 13.08 12.77
N HIS A 121 12.10 12.38 11.82
CA HIS A 121 11.00 12.89 11.01
C HIS A 121 9.80 11.95 11.16
N VAL A 122 8.67 12.48 11.60
CA VAL A 122 7.43 11.72 11.75
C VAL A 122 6.49 12.11 10.62
N GLN A 123 6.13 11.14 9.79
CA GLN A 123 5.14 11.29 8.75
C GLN A 123 3.82 10.65 9.19
N PRO A 124 2.75 11.44 9.40
CA PRO A 124 1.43 10.89 9.66
C PRO A 124 0.89 10.19 8.41
N VAL A 125 0.24 9.04 8.63
CA VAL A 125 -0.60 8.34 7.66
C VAL A 125 -2.03 8.68 8.02
N ARG A 126 -2.76 9.34 7.12
CA ARG A 126 -4.11 9.83 7.35
C ARG A 126 -5.12 9.08 6.51
N GLY A 127 -6.33 8.94 7.06
CA GLY A 127 -7.45 8.39 6.32
C GLY A 127 -7.76 9.26 5.09
N ARG A 128 -8.06 8.62 3.95
CA ARG A 128 -8.39 9.23 2.64
C ARG A 128 -7.23 9.91 1.90
N PHE A 129 -6.12 10.20 2.57
CA PHE A 129 -4.93 10.79 1.96
C PHE A 129 -3.90 9.71 1.61
N GLU A 130 -3.33 9.04 2.60
CA GLU A 130 -2.33 7.98 2.38
C GLU A 130 -2.97 6.59 2.29
N VAL A 131 -4.11 6.36 2.95
CA VAL A 131 -4.82 5.08 2.93
C VAL A 131 -6.31 5.24 2.59
N ALA A 132 -6.92 4.18 2.07
CA ALA A 132 -8.37 4.12 1.90
C ALA A 132 -9.07 4.09 3.27
N MET A 133 -10.31 4.58 3.34
CA MET A 133 -11.12 4.63 4.55
C MET A 133 -12.55 4.15 4.24
N ALA A 134 -13.16 3.39 5.15
CA ALA A 134 -14.51 2.86 4.96
C ALA A 134 -15.58 3.95 4.96
N GLU A 135 -15.42 4.96 5.82
CA GLU A 135 -16.35 6.08 5.98
C GLU A 135 -16.39 7.03 4.78
N SER A 136 -15.33 7.03 3.96
CA SER A 136 -15.22 7.86 2.75
C SER A 136 -14.66 7.03 1.61
N PRO A 137 -15.52 6.29 0.90
CA PRO A 137 -15.08 5.38 -0.16
C PRO A 137 -14.48 6.18 -1.32
N GLY A 138 -13.23 5.90 -1.64
CA GLY A 138 -12.52 6.53 -2.75
C GLY A 138 -11.02 6.18 -2.72
N PRO A 139 -10.31 6.40 -3.83
CA PRO A 139 -8.87 6.15 -3.89
C PRO A 139 -8.12 7.22 -3.07
N PRO A 140 -7.13 6.85 -2.25
CA PRO A 140 -6.33 7.81 -1.50
C PRO A 140 -5.67 8.86 -2.42
N TRP A 141 -5.48 10.07 -1.92
CA TRP A 141 -4.94 11.18 -2.73
C TRP A 141 -3.41 11.15 -2.90
N LEU A 142 -2.68 10.59 -1.93
CA LEU A 142 -1.23 10.61 -1.85
C LEU A 142 -0.59 9.22 -1.97
N ALA A 143 -1.40 8.18 -2.22
CA ALA A 143 -0.93 6.84 -2.50
C ALA A 143 -1.60 6.28 -3.77
N MET A 144 -0.87 5.46 -4.51
CA MET A 144 -1.36 4.87 -5.76
C MET A 144 -1.81 3.44 -5.54
N ALA A 145 -2.86 3.00 -6.25
CA ALA A 145 -3.20 1.58 -6.30
C ALA A 145 -2.01 0.76 -6.83
N PHE A 146 -1.84 -0.48 -6.35
CA PHE A 146 -0.79 -1.36 -6.87
C PHE A 146 -0.94 -1.63 -8.37
N ASN A 147 -2.18 -1.84 -8.81
CA ASN A 147 -2.46 -2.12 -10.21
C ASN A 147 -2.33 -0.84 -11.05
N MET A 148 -1.64 -0.97 -12.18
CA MET A 148 -1.41 0.15 -13.09
C MET A 148 -2.60 0.37 -14.02
N TRP A 149 -2.70 1.60 -14.50
CA TRP A 149 -3.66 1.95 -15.53
C TRP A 149 -3.36 1.18 -16.81
N SER A 150 -4.40 0.61 -17.41
CA SER A 150 -4.28 -0.03 -18.72
C SER A 150 -4.84 0.90 -19.80
N ALA A 151 -4.18 0.96 -20.95
CA ALA A 151 -4.71 1.66 -22.11
C ALA A 151 -6.03 1.03 -22.56
N VAL A 152 -6.98 1.89 -22.93
CA VAL A 152 -8.27 1.50 -23.51
C VAL A 152 -8.42 2.18 -24.85
N ASN A 153 -8.90 1.44 -25.86
CA ASN A 153 -9.32 2.04 -27.11
C ASN A 153 -10.73 2.65 -26.93
N PRO A 154 -10.90 3.98 -26.97
CA PRO A 154 -12.22 4.60 -26.79
C PRO A 154 -13.19 4.31 -27.93
N VAL A 155 -12.69 3.95 -29.12
CA VAL A 155 -13.50 3.61 -30.31
C VAL A 155 -13.97 2.15 -30.27
N GLN A 156 -13.27 1.30 -29.52
CA GLN A 156 -13.63 -0.10 -29.30
C GLN A 156 -13.51 -0.45 -27.82
N PRO A 157 -14.42 0.05 -26.97
CA PRO A 157 -14.38 -0.21 -25.54
C PRO A 157 -14.46 -1.72 -25.25
N PRO A 158 -13.74 -2.21 -24.22
CA PRO A 158 -13.90 -3.58 -23.73
C PRO A 158 -15.36 -3.89 -23.40
N GLN A 159 -15.76 -5.15 -23.58
CA GLN A 159 -17.12 -5.59 -23.28
C GLN A 159 -17.51 -5.25 -21.83
N GLY A 160 -18.66 -4.60 -21.65
CA GLY A 160 -19.16 -4.17 -20.34
C GLY A 160 -18.62 -2.82 -19.84
N MET A 161 -17.67 -2.19 -20.53
CA MET A 161 -17.21 -0.84 -20.21
C MET A 161 -18.10 0.20 -20.91
N GLN A 162 -18.71 1.10 -20.13
CA GLN A 162 -19.44 2.22 -20.69
C GLN A 162 -18.49 3.17 -21.44
N TRP A 163 -18.92 3.68 -22.59
CA TRP A 163 -18.12 4.60 -23.41
C TRP A 163 -17.62 5.81 -22.62
N GLY A 164 -18.45 6.37 -21.73
CA GLY A 164 -18.06 7.51 -20.89
C GLY A 164 -16.87 7.24 -19.95
N ARG A 165 -16.59 5.97 -19.63
CA ARG A 165 -15.37 5.57 -18.92
C ARG A 165 -14.21 5.31 -19.88
N ALA A 166 -14.49 4.77 -21.06
CA ALA A 166 -13.48 4.49 -22.09
C ALA A 166 -12.91 5.77 -22.75
N GLN A 167 -13.67 6.87 -22.79
CA GLN A 167 -13.30 8.12 -23.49
C GLN A 167 -11.97 8.73 -23.01
N THR A 168 -11.54 8.46 -21.78
CA THR A 168 -10.26 8.94 -21.23
C THR A 168 -9.05 8.15 -21.77
N GLY A 169 -9.29 7.11 -22.57
CA GLY A 169 -8.26 6.23 -23.14
C GLY A 169 -7.59 5.33 -22.10
N LEU A 170 -8.10 5.31 -20.87
CA LEU A 170 -7.46 4.65 -19.74
C LEU A 170 -8.49 3.95 -18.87
N ASN A 171 -8.13 2.76 -18.38
CA ASN A 171 -8.88 2.08 -17.34
C ASN A 171 -8.07 2.06 -16.06
N ASN A 172 -8.59 2.74 -15.04
CA ASN A 172 -8.07 2.63 -13.69
C ASN A 172 -8.45 1.25 -13.12
N THR A 173 -7.44 0.53 -12.64
CA THR A 173 -7.60 -0.72 -11.93
C THR A 173 -7.41 -0.44 -10.44
N SER A 174 -8.44 -0.71 -9.63
CA SER A 174 -8.26 -0.74 -8.18
C SER A 174 -7.21 -1.80 -7.83
N GLY A 175 -6.52 -1.64 -6.70
CA GLY A 175 -5.51 -2.60 -6.29
C GLY A 175 -5.02 -2.32 -4.89
N VAL A 176 -4.90 -3.38 -4.11
CA VAL A 176 -4.25 -3.39 -2.79
C VAL A 176 -3.07 -4.36 -2.83
N PRO A 177 -1.97 -4.09 -2.11
CA PRO A 177 -1.71 -2.89 -1.28
C PRO A 177 -1.57 -1.60 -2.12
N LEU A 178 -1.35 -0.46 -1.48
CA LEU A 178 -1.11 0.83 -2.14
C LEU A 178 0.39 1.12 -2.15
N VAL A 179 0.87 1.79 -3.19
CA VAL A 179 2.22 2.34 -3.31
C VAL A 179 2.25 3.74 -2.71
N TYR A 180 3.06 3.92 -1.66
CA TYR A 180 3.28 5.20 -1.00
C TYR A 180 4.78 5.55 -1.01
N ALA A 181 5.12 6.78 -1.38
CA ALA A 181 6.50 7.27 -1.39
C ALA A 181 6.66 8.32 -0.30
N LEU A 182 7.44 7.97 0.73
CA LEU A 182 7.85 8.85 1.81
C LEU A 182 9.14 9.58 1.38
N PRO A 183 9.23 10.91 1.44
CA PRO A 183 10.48 11.64 1.16
C PRO A 183 11.54 11.44 2.25
#